data_AF-A0AAD5RTJ9-F1
#
_entry.id   AF-A0AAD5RTJ9-F1
#
_cell.length_a   1.000
_cell.length_b   1.000
_cell.length_c   1.000
_cell.angle_alpha   90.00
_cell.angle_beta   90.00
_cell.angle_gamma   90.00
#
_symmetry.space_group_name_H-M   'P 1'
#
loop_
_entity.id
_entity.type
_entity.pdbx_description
1 polymer ?
#
loop_
_entity_poly.entity_id
_entity_poly.type
_entity_poly.pdbx_seq_one_letter_code
_entity_poly.pdbx_strand_id
1 'polypeptide(L)'
;MTSPRNQRSSSQSSMLAASKPERQKLSEEQKNQNHLNSEHKRRVNIRKGMEDLCDVVPGMTGKAAAEGEVLTTSNTYVREQLEENRRLCDALERKGVKFDPWLKMCDGGTGNAPGSSESPSNGNAEFNGSSNGEQSPSFSASNSSNPPTPQDN
;
A
#
# COMPACT_ATOMS: atom_id res chain seq x y z
N MET A 1 -25.61 27.96 -4.65
CA MET A 1 -24.13 27.82 -4.71
C MET A 1 -23.82 26.37 -5.07
N THR A 2 -23.43 26.11 -6.31
CA THR A 2 -23.24 24.76 -6.88
C THR A 2 -21.91 24.74 -7.65
N SER A 3 -21.09 23.73 -7.39
CA SER A 3 -19.73 23.59 -7.92
C SER A 3 -19.72 23.19 -9.41
N PRO A 4 -18.87 23.78 -10.27
CA PRO A 4 -18.81 23.40 -11.67
C PRO A 4 -18.01 22.11 -11.88
N ARG A 5 -18.65 21.16 -12.56
CA ARG A 5 -18.15 19.84 -12.95
C ARG A 5 -17.18 19.95 -14.13
N ASN A 6 -15.92 19.56 -13.93
CA ASN A 6 -14.86 19.60 -14.93
C ASN A 6 -15.06 18.51 -16.00
N GLN A 7 -15.60 18.88 -17.16
CA GLN A 7 -15.71 18.02 -18.33
C GLN A 7 -14.36 17.96 -19.05
N ARG A 8 -13.74 16.78 -19.07
CA ARG A 8 -12.48 16.53 -19.78
C ARG A 8 -12.82 16.07 -21.20
N SER A 9 -12.92 17.00 -22.14
CA SER A 9 -13.03 16.70 -23.57
C SER A 9 -11.66 16.27 -24.10
N SER A 10 -11.50 14.95 -24.29
CA SER A 10 -10.52 14.40 -25.21
C SER A 10 -10.96 14.67 -26.64
N SER A 11 -9.99 14.98 -27.51
CA SER A 11 -10.10 15.09 -28.97
C SER A 11 -10.41 16.49 -29.51
N GLN A 12 -9.40 17.38 -29.51
CA GLN A 12 -9.09 18.33 -30.60
C GLN A 12 -7.99 19.29 -30.14
N SER A 13 -6.76 19.10 -30.64
CA SER A 13 -5.78 20.17 -30.94
C SER A 13 -4.40 19.54 -31.15
N SER A 14 -4.19 18.92 -32.31
CA SER A 14 -2.90 18.44 -32.82
C SER A 14 -2.11 19.52 -33.56
N MET A 15 -2.37 20.80 -33.31
CA MET A 15 -1.55 21.93 -33.77
C MET A 15 -1.66 23.01 -32.70
N LEU A 16 -0.55 23.69 -32.39
CA LEU A 16 -0.40 24.73 -31.33
C LEU A 16 -0.02 24.22 -29.93
N ALA A 17 1.14 23.55 -29.81
CA ALA A 17 1.86 23.47 -28.53
C ALA A 17 3.38 23.34 -28.75
N ALA A 18 3.96 24.30 -29.48
CA ALA A 18 5.37 24.61 -29.29
C ALA A 18 5.54 25.10 -27.84
N SER A 19 6.56 24.58 -27.13
CA SER A 19 7.00 24.97 -25.77
C SER A 19 6.23 24.41 -24.55
N LYS A 20 5.91 23.12 -24.53
CA LYS A 20 5.97 22.38 -23.26
C LYS A 20 7.25 21.56 -23.29
N PRO A 21 8.12 21.60 -22.25
CA PRO A 21 9.22 20.66 -22.18
C PRO A 21 8.58 19.28 -22.27
N GLU A 22 8.88 18.61 -23.38
CA GLU A 22 8.64 17.19 -23.55
C GLU A 22 9.01 16.55 -22.21
N ARG A 23 8.08 15.79 -21.61
CA ARG A 23 8.37 15.06 -20.37
C ARG A 23 9.53 14.13 -20.68
N GLN A 24 10.74 14.62 -20.45
CA GLN A 24 11.98 13.92 -20.70
C GLN A 24 11.85 12.61 -19.94
N LYS A 25 11.98 11.51 -20.66
CA LYS A 25 12.06 10.18 -20.05
C LYS A 25 13.17 10.28 -19.00
N LEU A 26 12.84 9.96 -17.75
CA LEU A 26 13.77 10.02 -16.62
C LEU A 26 15.09 9.36 -17.07
N SER A 27 16.19 10.09 -17.07
CA SER A 27 17.50 9.51 -17.40
C SER A 27 17.80 8.34 -16.45
N GLU A 28 18.69 7.42 -16.83
CA GLU A 28 19.04 6.28 -15.97
C GLU A 28 19.50 6.75 -14.58
N GLU A 29 20.28 7.83 -14.53
CA GLU A 29 20.68 8.50 -13.29
C GLU A 29 19.48 9.05 -12.51
N GLN A 30 18.58 9.77 -13.20
CA GLN A 30 17.39 10.34 -12.56
C GLN A 30 16.43 9.26 -12.04
N LYS A 31 16.33 8.12 -12.73
CA LYS A 31 15.56 6.95 -12.30
C LYS A 31 16.18 6.31 -11.05
N ASN A 32 17.51 6.20 -11.00
CA ASN A 32 18.23 5.69 -9.84
C ASN A 32 18.02 6.57 -8.60
N GLN A 33 18.18 7.89 -8.75
CA GLN A 33 17.92 8.86 -7.68
C GLN A 33 16.45 8.85 -7.24
N ASN A 34 15.51 8.74 -8.18
CA ASN A 34 14.10 8.65 -7.86
C ASN A 34 13.75 7.36 -7.10
N HIS A 35 14.36 6.23 -7.47
CA HIS A 35 14.17 4.96 -6.77
C HIS A 35 14.65 5.06 -5.31
N LEU A 36 15.86 5.58 -5.09
CA LEU A 36 16.42 5.76 -3.75
C LEU A 36 15.55 6.67 -2.88
N ASN A 37 15.10 7.79 -3.42
CA ASN A 37 14.24 8.75 -2.70
C ASN A 37 12.86 8.17 -2.40
N SER A 38 12.26 7.47 -3.36
CA SER A 38 10.95 6.83 -3.19
C SER A 38 10.99 5.75 -2.13
N GLU A 39 12.06 4.94 -2.12
CA GLU A 39 12.26 3.90 -1.12
C GLU A 39 12.56 4.50 0.26
N HIS A 40 13.38 5.55 0.34
CA HIS A 40 13.63 6.24 1.61
C HIS A 40 12.32 6.79 2.20
N LYS A 41 11.52 7.50 1.40
CA LYS A 41 10.21 8.00 1.80
C LYS A 41 9.27 6.88 2.26
N ARG A 42 9.23 5.77 1.52
CA ARG A 42 8.44 4.59 1.90
C ARG A 42 8.85 4.07 3.28
N ARG A 43 10.15 3.92 3.54
CA ARG A 43 10.66 3.44 4.84
C ARG A 43 10.39 4.41 6.00
N VAL A 44 10.48 5.72 5.74
CA VAL A 44 10.12 6.75 6.74
C VAL A 44 8.63 6.65 7.09
N ASN A 45 7.76 6.52 6.09
CA ASN A 45 6.32 6.38 6.33
C ASN A 45 5.97 5.12 7.11
N ILE A 46 6.64 3.99 6.84
CA ILE A 46 6.42 2.74 7.59
C ILE A 46 6.80 2.93 9.06
N ARG A 47 7.97 3.53 9.34
CA ARG A 47 8.41 3.80 10.72
C ARG A 47 7.44 4.72 11.46
N LYS A 48 7.05 5.81 10.82
CA LYS A 48 6.05 6.72 11.40
C LYS A 48 4.73 5.99 11.69
N GLY A 49 4.25 5.15 10.78
CA GLY A 49 3.03 4.37 11.01
C GLY A 49 3.13 3.41 12.20
N MET A 50 4.32 2.85 12.45
CA MET A 50 4.58 2.03 13.65
C MET A 50 4.62 2.86 14.94
N GLU A 51 5.19 4.07 14.89
CA GLU A 51 5.16 5.02 16.02
C GLU A 51 3.72 5.43 16.35
N ASP A 52 2.93 5.80 15.35
CA ASP A 52 1.50 6.14 15.50
C ASP A 52 0.71 4.97 16.11
N LEU A 53 1.07 3.72 15.79
CA LEU A 53 0.44 2.52 16.35
C LEU A 53 0.78 2.34 17.85
N CYS A 54 2.03 2.61 18.24
CA CYS A 54 2.44 2.57 19.65
C CYS A 54 1.76 3.64 20.51
N ASP A 55 1.31 4.75 19.92
CA ASP A 55 0.57 5.80 20.63
C ASP A 55 -0.88 5.42 20.91
N VAL A 56 -1.50 4.61 20.03
CA VAL A 56 -2.91 4.19 20.16
C VAL A 56 -3.07 2.96 21.03
N VAL A 57 -2.09 2.05 21.03
CA VAL A 57 -2.18 0.79 21.76
C VAL A 57 -1.73 0.97 23.21
N PRO A 58 -2.59 0.64 24.20
CA PRO A 58 -2.23 0.79 25.61
C PRO A 58 -0.97 0.02 25.99
N GLY A 59 -0.11 0.64 26.80
CA GLY A 59 1.09 -0.01 27.35
C GLY A 59 2.31 -0.04 26.42
N MET A 60 2.21 0.55 25.22
CA MET A 60 3.26 0.60 24.20
C MET A 60 3.90 1.97 24.01
N THR A 61 3.26 3.04 24.49
CA THR A 61 3.75 4.42 24.35
C THR A 61 5.13 4.59 24.98
N GLY A 62 6.08 5.13 24.19
CA GLY A 62 7.44 5.43 24.66
C GLY A 62 8.36 4.21 24.86
N LYS A 63 7.94 3.00 24.47
CA LYS A 63 8.81 1.81 24.46
C LYS A 63 9.35 1.56 23.06
N ALA A 64 10.66 1.31 22.95
CA ALA A 64 11.26 0.72 21.76
C ALA A 64 10.91 -0.78 21.70
N ALA A 65 9.63 -1.08 21.44
CA ALA A 65 9.15 -2.45 21.30
C ALA A 65 9.58 -3.01 19.94
N ALA A 66 9.84 -4.32 19.89
CA ALA A 66 10.13 -5.00 18.63
C ALA A 66 8.90 -4.99 17.71
N GLU A 67 9.09 -4.83 16.40
CA GLU A 67 8.00 -4.72 15.42
C GLU A 67 6.94 -5.84 15.57
N GLY A 68 7.37 -7.08 15.83
CA GLY A 68 6.49 -8.22 16.01
C GLY A 68 5.61 -8.15 17.27
N GLU A 69 6.12 -7.58 18.36
CA GLU A 69 5.37 -7.40 19.61
C GLU A 69 4.29 -6.33 19.45
N VAL A 70 4.61 -5.25 18.73
CA VAL A 70 3.65 -4.19 18.40
C VAL A 70 2.47 -4.76 17.62
N LEU A 71 2.73 -5.51 16.55
CA LEU A 71 1.67 -6.08 15.72
C LEU A 71 0.80 -7.08 16.49
N THR A 72 1.41 -7.93 17.33
CA THR A 72 0.69 -8.93 18.13
C THR A 72 -0.21 -8.26 19.16
N THR A 73 0.33 -7.30 19.92
CA THR A 73 -0.41 -6.56 20.94
C THR A 73 -1.53 -5.72 20.32
N SER A 74 -1.26 -5.09 19.17
CA SER A 74 -2.26 -4.34 18.40
C SER A 74 -3.41 -5.23 17.96
N ASN A 75 -3.12 -6.45 17.47
CA ASN A 75 -4.15 -7.40 17.07
C ASN A 75 -5.05 -7.78 18.25
N THR A 76 -4.46 -8.10 19.40
CA THR A 76 -5.18 -8.39 20.63
C THR A 76 -6.07 -7.22 21.05
N TYR A 77 -5.51 -6.01 21.08
CA TYR A 77 -6.25 -4.81 21.45
C TYR A 77 -7.45 -4.54 20.53
N VAL A 78 -7.29 -4.67 19.21
CA VAL A 78 -8.40 -4.52 18.26
C VAL A 78 -9.51 -5.52 18.55
N ARG A 79 -9.17 -6.78 18.85
CA ARG A 79 -10.17 -7.82 19.16
C ARG A 79 -10.94 -7.49 20.45
N GLU A 80 -10.24 -7.02 21.48
CA GLU A 80 -10.86 -6.57 22.73
C GLU A 80 -11.79 -5.36 22.51
N GLN A 81 -11.37 -4.38 21.71
CA GLN A 81 -12.21 -3.21 21.39
C GLN A 81 -13.48 -3.60 20.63
N LEU A 82 -13.40 -4.56 19.71
CA LEU A 82 -14.58 -5.06 18.99
C LEU A 82 -15.57 -5.77 19.94
N GLU A 83 -15.06 -6.57 20.86
CA GLU A 83 -15.90 -7.24 21.87
C GLU A 83 -16.55 -6.24 22.82
N GLU A 84 -15.80 -5.26 23.30
CA GLU A 84 -16.35 -4.21 24.17
C GLU A 84 -17.40 -3.37 23.42
N ASN A 85 -17.15 -3.04 22.15
CA ASN A 85 -18.12 -2.33 21.32
C ASN A 85 -19.43 -3.12 21.15
N ARG A 86 -19.35 -4.43 20.92
CA ARG A 86 -20.52 -5.32 20.89
C ARG A 86 -21.28 -5.27 22.22
N ARG A 87 -20.57 -5.38 23.35
CA ARG A 87 -21.16 -5.32 24.69
C ARG A 87 -21.88 -4.00 24.95
N LEU A 88 -21.30 -2.88 24.50
CA LEU A 88 -21.89 -1.55 24.61
C LEU A 88 -23.12 -1.41 23.72
N CYS A 89 -23.07 -1.88 22.47
CA CYS A 89 -24.22 -1.90 21.58
C CYS A 89 -25.40 -2.69 22.20
N ASP A 90 -25.14 -3.88 22.75
CA ASP A 90 -26.18 -4.67 23.43
C ASP A 90 -26.74 -3.96 24.67
N ALA A 91 -25.92 -3.17 25.37
CA ALA A 91 -26.37 -2.35 26.49
C ALA A 91 -27.23 -1.16 26.05
N LEU A 92 -26.92 -0.55 24.89
CA LEU A 92 -27.71 0.52 24.30
C LEU A 92 -29.07 0.01 23.81
N GLU A 93 -29.11 -1.16 23.17
CA GLU A 93 -30.36 -1.82 22.75
C GLU A 93 -31.28 -2.09 23.93
N ARG A 94 -30.73 -2.64 25.03
CA ARG A 94 -31.50 -2.88 26.25
C ARG A 94 -32.07 -1.60 26.87
N LYS A 95 -31.37 -0.47 26.70
CA LYS A 95 -31.83 0.85 27.15
C LYS A 95 -32.76 1.53 26.15
N GLY A 96 -33.03 0.91 24.99
CA GLY A 96 -33.87 1.48 23.93
C GLY A 96 -33.21 2.64 23.17
N VAL A 97 -31.88 2.79 23.28
CA VAL A 97 -31.13 3.85 22.58
C VAL A 97 -30.84 3.38 21.16
N LYS A 98 -31.19 4.21 20.18
CA LYS A 98 -30.86 3.97 18.77
C LYS A 98 -29.38 4.29 18.52
N PHE A 99 -28.71 3.43 17.80
CA PHE A 99 -27.32 3.63 17.34
C PHE A 99 -27.21 3.18 15.88
N ASP A 100 -26.14 3.59 15.22
CA ASP A 100 -25.93 3.26 13.83
C ASP A 100 -25.59 1.76 13.66
N PRO A 101 -26.25 1.04 12.74
CA PRO A 101 -26.08 -0.41 12.59
C PRO A 101 -24.64 -0.86 12.35
N TRP A 102 -23.80 -0.02 11.72
CA TRP A 102 -22.40 -0.34 11.43
C TRP A 102 -21.58 -0.54 12.72
N LEU A 103 -22.01 0.03 13.85
CA LEU A 103 -21.31 -0.07 15.12
C LEU A 103 -21.35 -1.50 15.70
N LYS A 104 -22.37 -2.29 15.34
CA LYS A 104 -22.55 -3.68 15.79
C LYS A 104 -22.07 -4.71 14.75
N MET A 105 -21.78 -4.29 13.52
CA MET A 105 -21.27 -5.17 12.46
C MET A 105 -19.78 -5.43 12.67
N CYS A 106 -19.46 -6.34 13.58
CA CYS A 106 -18.11 -6.83 13.82
C CYS A 106 -18.03 -8.31 13.46
N ASP A 107 -18.28 -8.65 12.20
CA ASP A 107 -17.86 -9.94 11.66
C ASP A 107 -17.42 -9.72 10.21
N GLY A 108 -16.22 -10.21 9.90
CA GLY A 108 -15.53 -10.07 8.61
C GLY A 108 -16.21 -10.82 7.46
N GLY A 109 -17.51 -10.59 7.25
CA GLY A 109 -18.16 -10.89 6.00
C GLY A 109 -17.81 -9.79 5.01
N THR A 110 -17.35 -10.18 3.82
CA THR A 110 -17.43 -9.38 2.60
C THR A 110 -18.89 -9.09 2.27
N GLY A 111 -19.58 -8.35 3.13
CA GLY A 111 -20.87 -7.76 2.84
C GLY A 111 -20.58 -6.45 2.15
N ASN A 112 -20.72 -6.43 0.83
CA ASN A 112 -20.86 -5.20 0.08
C ASN A 112 -21.71 -4.23 0.91
N ALA A 113 -21.14 -3.07 1.25
CA ALA A 113 -21.93 -1.98 1.78
C ALA A 113 -23.11 -1.75 0.82
N PRO A 114 -24.36 -1.63 1.30
CA PRO A 114 -25.48 -1.31 0.43
C PRO A 114 -25.28 0.11 -0.11
N GLY A 115 -24.65 0.23 -1.28
CA GLY A 115 -24.34 1.52 -1.90
C GLY A 115 -23.21 1.53 -2.95
N SER A 116 -22.43 0.46 -3.11
CA SER A 116 -21.39 0.40 -4.14
C SER A 116 -21.99 -0.01 -5.48
N SER A 117 -22.37 0.96 -6.31
CA SER A 117 -22.79 0.77 -7.70
C SER A 117 -21.77 -0.05 -8.50
N GLU A 118 -22.16 -1.24 -8.92
CA GLU A 118 -21.43 -2.09 -9.86
C GLU A 118 -21.14 -1.29 -11.15
N SER A 119 -19.86 -1.07 -11.44
CA SER A 119 -19.43 -0.65 -12.77
C SER A 119 -19.21 -1.93 -13.59
N PRO A 120 -19.87 -2.11 -14.74
CA PRO A 120 -19.66 -3.28 -15.56
C PRO A 120 -18.20 -3.31 -16.05
N SER A 121 -17.55 -4.44 -15.81
CA SER A 121 -16.25 -4.80 -16.34
C SER A 121 -16.31 -4.83 -17.87
N ASN A 122 -15.74 -3.82 -18.52
CA ASN A 122 -15.40 -3.91 -19.94
C ASN A 122 -14.21 -4.86 -20.10
N GLY A 123 -14.50 -6.13 -20.32
CA GLY A 123 -13.56 -7.02 -20.98
C GLY A 123 -13.39 -6.56 -22.43
N ASN A 124 -12.16 -6.20 -22.81
CA ASN A 124 -11.65 -6.51 -24.15
C ASN A 124 -10.16 -6.22 -24.32
N ALA A 125 -9.59 -7.02 -25.23
CA ALA A 125 -8.36 -6.84 -26.00
C ALA A 125 -7.10 -7.55 -25.48
N GLU A 126 -7.05 -8.86 -25.73
CA GLU A 126 -6.02 -9.51 -26.54
C GLU A 126 -4.64 -8.83 -26.57
N PHE A 127 -3.78 -9.21 -25.62
CA PHE A 127 -2.33 -9.03 -25.75
C PHE A 127 -1.78 -10.16 -26.63
N ASN A 128 -1.65 -9.90 -27.94
CA ASN A 128 -0.84 -10.70 -28.85
C ASN A 128 0.65 -10.50 -28.49
N GLY A 129 1.16 -11.37 -27.62
CA GLY A 129 2.58 -11.45 -27.32
C GLY A 129 3.33 -12.13 -28.47
N SER A 130 3.84 -11.33 -29.41
CA SER A 130 4.96 -11.76 -30.26
C SER A 130 6.19 -11.96 -29.37
N SER A 131 6.45 -13.21 -29.00
CA SER A 131 7.70 -13.64 -28.37
C SER A 131 8.82 -13.66 -29.41
N ASN A 132 9.50 -12.52 -29.60
CA ASN A 132 10.85 -12.53 -30.13
C ASN A 132 11.78 -13.10 -29.05
N GLY A 133 12.44 -14.21 -29.37
CA GLY A 133 13.37 -14.89 -28.49
C GLY A 133 14.61 -14.04 -28.23
N GLU A 134 14.77 -13.62 -26.99
CA GLU A 134 16.06 -13.24 -26.44
C GLU A 134 16.58 -14.43 -25.64
N GLN A 135 17.64 -15.03 -26.18
CA GLN A 135 18.37 -16.14 -25.60
C GLN A 135 19.04 -15.70 -24.30
N SER A 136 18.73 -16.41 -23.22
CA SER A 136 19.49 -16.33 -21.97
C SER A 136 20.96 -16.69 -22.23
N PRO A 137 21.95 -15.87 -21.83
CA PRO A 137 23.33 -16.34 -21.79
C PRO A 137 23.47 -17.33 -20.61
N SER A 138 23.94 -18.54 -20.93
CA SER A 138 24.31 -19.57 -19.97
C SER A 138 25.51 -19.12 -19.14
N PHE A 139 25.32 -18.85 -17.84
CA PHE A 139 26.43 -18.71 -16.90
C PHE A 139 26.98 -20.10 -16.55
N SER A 140 27.83 -20.63 -17.42
CA SER A 140 28.75 -21.71 -17.06
C SER A 140 29.97 -21.09 -16.40
N ALA A 141 29.99 -21.04 -15.07
CA ALA A 141 31.18 -20.70 -14.31
C ALA A 141 31.47 -21.80 -13.28
N SER A 142 31.94 -22.95 -13.78
CA SER A 142 32.87 -23.78 -13.03
C SER A 142 34.23 -23.10 -13.10
N ASN A 143 34.66 -22.42 -12.03
CA ASN A 143 36.10 -22.40 -11.74
C ASN A 143 36.36 -22.29 -10.25
N SER A 144 37.04 -23.32 -9.76
CA SER A 144 37.60 -23.47 -8.43
C SER A 144 38.84 -22.60 -8.31
N SER A 145 38.97 -21.80 -7.24
CA SER A 145 40.27 -21.36 -6.70
C SER A 145 40.06 -20.71 -5.33
N ASN A 146 40.49 -21.43 -4.28
CA ASN A 146 40.63 -20.92 -2.92
C ASN A 146 41.68 -19.79 -2.87
N PRO A 147 41.56 -18.80 -1.96
CA PRO A 147 42.60 -17.80 -1.75
C PRO A 147 43.81 -18.41 -1.00
N PRO A 148 45.06 -18.02 -1.32
CA PRO A 148 46.23 -18.43 -0.55
C PRO A 148 46.30 -17.67 0.79
N THR A 149 46.58 -18.39 1.86
CA THR A 149 46.92 -17.85 3.19
C THR A 149 48.27 -17.12 3.15
N PRO A 150 48.39 -15.93 3.77
CA PRO A 150 49.69 -15.29 3.96
C PRO A 150 50.46 -15.98 5.11
N GLN A 151 51.66 -16.47 4.82
CA GLN A 151 52.66 -16.79 5.84
C GLN A 151 53.46 -15.51 6.14
N ASP A 152 53.46 -15.09 7.40
CA ASP A 152 54.42 -14.10 7.92
C ASP A 152 55.52 -14.86 8.66
N ASN A 153 56.77 -14.44 8.43
CA ASN A 153 58.01 -15.03 8.96
C ASN A 153 58.27 -14.63 10.41
#